data_AF-A0AAW8NI01-F1
#
_entry.id   AF-A0AAW8NI01-F1
#
_cell.length_a   1.000
_cell.length_b   1.000
_cell.length_c   1.000
_cell.angle_alpha   90.00
_cell.angle_beta   90.00
_cell.angle_gamma   90.00
#
_symmetry.space_group_name_H-M   'P 1'
#
loop_
_entity.id
_entity.type
_entity.pdbx_description
1 polymer ?
#
loop_
_entity_poly.entity_id
_entity_poly.type
_entity_poly.pdbx_seq_one_letter_code
_entity_poly.pdbx_strand_id
1 'polypeptide(L)'
;MFNTSIKSKLFNAVILTSAVTISAATYAVEFNQAYSAYQAAVTDKNNADIERYAIQSYELGKEKFGADSINTGNLALNAANALIANMPKNNFDKEVKQKVKLLQPQAFELYQETLKIYRERYGDDGIELIDPLLGLSDASSQKYAREYLDDALDIAEDSENAMVIADTKMAYFERLVNSRYYTRKVRNYAFDAHEIYSELLPEDAMKRVLNSFRVANVRFAEKDYDESEALFLGVIKQFQKLDYNHPYELAAHAKLVQIYELEGESDKSTQHCIAIGSMKPWKYDIEPTPLFRKNPDFPISYAKAGKSGSVQLSFTIDKMGFVKDAVVLDTVGGAKFAKESLLALKQWRYAPKFVDGKAVEAKELKVQLDYYIDKR
;
A
#
# COMPACT_ATOMS: atom_id res chain seq x y z
N MET A 1 25.64 37.79 25.39
CA MET A 1 27.05 38.13 25.11
C MET A 1 27.92 36.95 25.51
N PHE A 2 28.71 36.48 24.55
CA PHE A 2 29.97 35.74 24.67
C PHE A 2 30.30 35.01 25.98
N ASN A 3 30.52 33.69 25.87
CA ASN A 3 31.89 33.21 26.08
C ASN A 3 32.19 31.89 25.34
N THR A 4 33.09 31.99 24.37
CA THR A 4 34.12 31.04 23.94
C THR A 4 34.90 30.48 25.16
N SER A 5 35.66 29.39 25.21
CA SER A 5 36.38 28.58 24.23
C SER A 5 37.13 27.44 24.97
N ILE A 6 37.18 26.25 24.36
CA ILE A 6 38.40 25.41 24.12
C ILE A 6 39.12 24.67 25.30
N LYS A 7 39.27 23.35 25.06
CA LYS A 7 40.43 22.43 25.24
C LYS A 7 40.49 21.37 26.36
N SER A 8 40.87 20.20 25.84
CA SER A 8 41.61 19.06 26.41
C SER A 8 40.73 17.94 26.99
N LYS A 9 40.99 16.66 26.71
CA LYS A 9 42.29 16.01 26.46
C LYS A 9 42.21 14.92 25.38
N LEU A 10 43.33 14.79 24.68
CA LEU A 10 43.76 13.60 23.96
C LEU A 10 43.61 12.36 24.83
N PHE A 11 42.91 11.35 24.33
CA PHE A 11 43.13 9.96 24.71
C PHE A 11 43.83 9.28 23.54
N ASN A 12 45.13 9.03 23.71
CA ASN A 12 45.84 8.03 22.94
C ASN A 12 45.31 6.66 23.40
N ALA A 13 44.38 6.09 22.64
CA ALA A 13 44.09 4.67 22.75
C ALA A 13 45.21 3.92 22.01
N VAL A 14 46.15 3.36 22.76
CA VAL A 14 47.01 2.29 22.27
C VAL A 14 46.08 1.12 21.96
N ILE A 15 45.75 0.93 20.68
CA ILE A 15 45.12 -0.30 20.23
C ILE A 15 46.22 -1.37 20.25
N LEU A 16 46.24 -2.17 21.32
CA LEU A 16 46.79 -3.51 21.22
C LEU A 16 45.92 -4.23 20.18
N THR A 17 46.45 -4.42 18.97
CA THR A 17 45.94 -5.40 18.03
C THR A 17 46.26 -6.79 18.55
N SER A 18 45.53 -7.22 19.58
CA SER A 18 45.26 -8.63 19.75
C SER A 18 44.38 -9.02 18.58
N ALA A 19 44.98 -9.54 17.51
CA ALA A 19 44.23 -10.30 16.52
C ALA A 19 43.63 -11.49 17.27
N VAL A 20 42.41 -11.32 17.80
CA VAL A 20 41.60 -12.43 18.24
C VAL A 20 41.34 -13.21 16.97
N THR A 21 42.07 -14.31 16.79
CA THR A 21 41.72 -15.33 15.82
C THR A 21 40.40 -15.92 16.29
N ILE A 22 39.30 -15.27 15.95
CA ILE A 22 37.97 -15.83 16.14
C ILE A 22 37.94 -17.11 15.33
N SER A 23 37.77 -18.24 16.01
CA SER A 23 37.81 -19.55 15.36
C SER A 23 36.60 -19.72 14.45
N ALA A 24 36.72 -20.46 13.35
CA ALA A 24 35.59 -20.80 12.49
C ALA A 24 34.42 -21.45 13.25
N ALA A 25 34.71 -22.15 14.37
CA ALA A 25 33.69 -22.72 15.24
C ALA A 25 32.86 -21.65 15.97
N THR A 26 33.46 -20.52 16.33
CA THR A 26 32.76 -19.40 16.99
C THR A 26 31.76 -18.73 16.03
N TYR A 27 32.18 -18.44 14.80
CA TYR A 27 31.30 -17.91 13.75
C TYR A 27 30.15 -18.86 13.41
N ALA A 28 30.40 -20.17 13.41
CA ALA A 28 29.36 -21.15 13.14
C ALA A 28 28.24 -21.13 14.19
N VAL A 29 28.58 -20.94 15.47
CA VAL A 29 27.62 -20.83 16.57
C VAL A 29 26.85 -19.50 16.48
N GLU A 30 27.55 -18.39 16.29
CA GLU A 30 26.94 -17.06 16.17
C GLU A 30 25.96 -17.00 14.99
N PHE A 31 26.34 -17.54 13.82
CA PHE A 31 25.47 -17.62 12.65
C PHE A 31 24.19 -18.41 12.96
N ASN A 32 24.31 -19.59 13.57
CA ASN A 32 23.14 -20.44 13.85
C ASN A 32 22.17 -19.74 14.81
N GLN A 33 22.69 -18.99 15.79
CA GLN A 33 21.88 -18.20 16.72
C GLN A 33 21.17 -17.04 16.00
N ALA A 34 21.89 -16.27 15.19
CA ALA A 34 21.31 -15.16 14.41
C ALA A 34 20.22 -15.65 13.45
N TYR A 35 20.46 -16.76 12.74
CA TYR A 35 19.50 -17.31 11.80
C TYR A 35 18.25 -17.89 12.49
N SER A 36 18.42 -18.52 13.66
CA SER A 36 17.28 -18.97 14.48
C SER A 36 16.45 -17.79 14.98
N ALA A 37 17.10 -16.70 15.39
CA ALA A 37 16.42 -15.47 15.80
C ALA A 37 15.67 -14.80 14.63
N TYR A 38 16.26 -14.82 13.43
CA TYR A 38 15.59 -14.39 12.21
C TYR A 38 14.32 -15.20 11.93
N GLN A 39 14.38 -16.54 12.00
CA GLN A 39 13.21 -17.40 11.79
C GLN A 39 12.10 -17.16 12.83
N ALA A 40 12.48 -16.95 14.09
CA ALA A 40 11.54 -16.58 15.15
C ALA A 40 10.88 -15.22 14.84
N ALA A 41 11.66 -14.21 14.46
CA ALA A 41 11.14 -12.89 14.11
C ALA A 41 10.19 -12.92 12.91
N VAL A 42 10.45 -13.75 11.90
CA VAL A 42 9.55 -13.99 10.76
C VAL A 42 8.23 -14.58 11.22
N THR A 43 8.28 -15.57 12.12
CA THR A 43 7.09 -16.20 12.70
C THR A 43 6.25 -15.20 13.49
N ASP A 44 6.91 -14.36 14.29
CA ASP A 44 6.30 -13.32 15.12
C ASP A 44 5.85 -12.08 14.31
N LYS A 45 6.20 -12.03 13.02
CA LYS A 45 5.96 -10.88 12.13
C LYS A 45 6.52 -9.57 12.69
N ASN A 46 7.63 -9.64 13.41
CA ASN A 46 8.30 -8.48 13.99
C ASN A 46 9.30 -7.92 12.99
N ASN A 47 8.86 -6.99 12.14
CA ASN A 47 9.69 -6.50 11.04
C ASN A 47 11.03 -5.90 11.51
N ALA A 48 11.06 -5.22 12.66
CA ALA A 48 12.31 -4.63 13.18
C ALA A 48 13.35 -5.71 13.50
N ASP A 49 12.93 -6.81 14.13
CA ASP A 49 13.81 -7.94 14.42
C ASP A 49 14.14 -8.75 13.17
N ILE A 50 13.21 -8.85 12.20
CA ILE A 50 13.47 -9.48 10.89
C ILE A 50 14.63 -8.77 10.18
N GLU A 51 14.61 -7.44 10.06
CA GLU A 51 15.71 -6.67 9.46
C GLU A 51 17.02 -6.89 10.20
N ARG A 52 17.01 -6.72 11.52
CA ARG A 52 18.21 -6.86 12.35
C ARG A 52 18.85 -8.24 12.18
N TYR A 53 18.09 -9.31 12.37
CA TYR A 53 18.63 -10.66 12.34
C TYR A 53 18.89 -11.17 10.93
N ALA A 54 18.21 -10.66 9.90
CA ALA A 54 18.54 -10.99 8.51
C ALA A 54 19.91 -10.43 8.12
N ILE A 55 20.20 -9.15 8.44
CA ILE A 55 21.51 -8.53 8.20
C ILE A 55 22.60 -9.27 8.97
N GLN A 56 22.38 -9.53 10.26
CA GLN A 56 23.35 -10.26 11.09
C GLN A 56 23.61 -11.68 10.54
N SER A 57 22.57 -12.38 10.08
CA SER A 57 22.70 -13.72 9.50
C SER A 57 23.48 -13.68 8.18
N TYR A 58 23.28 -12.65 7.36
CA TYR A 58 24.06 -12.44 6.14
C TYR A 58 25.54 -12.17 6.44
N GLU A 59 25.85 -11.25 7.35
CA GLU A 59 27.24 -10.92 7.71
C GLU A 59 27.99 -12.14 8.24
N LEU A 60 27.39 -12.86 9.20
CA LEU A 60 27.99 -14.08 9.76
C LEU A 60 28.01 -15.25 8.77
N GLY A 61 27.00 -15.34 7.91
CA GLY A 61 26.91 -16.36 6.88
C GLY A 61 27.96 -16.19 5.79
N LYS A 62 28.26 -14.94 5.41
CA LYS A 62 29.32 -14.61 4.46
C LYS A 62 30.70 -15.08 4.93
N GLU A 63 31.02 -14.88 6.20
CA GLU A 63 32.25 -15.40 6.83
C GLU A 63 32.24 -16.94 6.89
N LYS A 64 31.08 -17.55 7.17
CA LYS A 64 30.94 -19.01 7.33
C LYS A 64 31.00 -19.78 6.01
N PHE A 65 30.35 -19.28 4.97
CA PHE A 65 30.14 -19.99 3.70
C PHE A 65 31.02 -19.48 2.56
N GLY A 66 31.62 -18.29 2.72
CA GLY A 66 32.34 -17.57 1.67
C GLY A 66 31.43 -16.64 0.86
N ALA A 67 32.01 -15.57 0.30
CA ALA A 67 31.28 -14.51 -0.37
C ALA A 67 30.48 -14.98 -1.60
N ASP A 68 31.03 -15.89 -2.40
CA ASP A 68 30.39 -16.35 -3.64
C ASP A 68 29.52 -17.62 -3.43
N SER A 69 29.24 -18.01 -2.19
CA SER A 69 28.39 -19.18 -1.90
C SER A 69 26.92 -18.89 -2.15
N ILE A 70 26.19 -19.87 -2.68
CA ILE A 70 24.73 -19.78 -2.84
C ILE A 70 24.02 -19.51 -1.50
N ASN A 71 24.55 -20.02 -0.39
CA ASN A 71 23.99 -19.75 0.94
C ASN A 71 24.14 -18.26 1.30
N THR A 72 25.25 -17.64 0.95
CA THR A 72 25.48 -16.20 1.14
C THR A 72 24.52 -15.39 0.27
N GLY A 73 24.31 -15.79 -0.98
CA GLY A 73 23.31 -15.17 -1.87
C GLY A 73 21.89 -15.24 -1.29
N ASN A 74 21.47 -16.40 -0.79
CA ASN A 74 20.15 -16.56 -0.16
C ASN A 74 19.99 -15.68 1.09
N LEU A 75 21.05 -15.54 1.90
CA LEU A 75 21.03 -14.67 3.07
C LEU A 75 21.03 -13.19 2.70
N ALA A 76 21.77 -12.80 1.65
CA ALA A 76 21.75 -11.45 1.11
C ALA A 76 20.36 -11.08 0.61
N LEU A 77 19.68 -11.99 -0.11
CA LEU A 77 18.30 -11.81 -0.56
C LEU A 77 17.34 -11.58 0.63
N ASN A 78 17.46 -12.39 1.68
CA ASN A 78 16.63 -12.24 2.88
C ASN A 78 16.88 -10.89 3.58
N ALA A 79 18.13 -10.47 3.70
CA ALA A 79 18.49 -9.17 4.28
C ALA A 79 17.98 -8.00 3.43
N ALA A 80 18.13 -8.07 2.10
CA ALA A 80 17.62 -7.07 1.16
C ALA A 80 16.09 -6.94 1.26
N ASN A 81 15.37 -8.06 1.23
CA ASN A 81 13.91 -8.10 1.37
C ASN A 81 13.46 -7.50 2.71
N ALA A 82 14.17 -7.78 3.80
CA ALA A 82 13.85 -7.22 5.11
C ALA A 82 14.05 -5.69 5.17
N LEU A 83 15.13 -5.19 4.54
CA LEU A 83 15.38 -3.75 4.40
C LEU A 83 14.26 -3.07 3.59
N ILE A 84 13.85 -3.65 2.46
CA ILE A 84 12.72 -3.15 1.66
C ILE A 84 11.43 -3.14 2.49
N ALA A 85 11.11 -4.23 3.18
CA ALA A 85 9.88 -4.35 3.95
C ALA A 85 9.77 -3.33 5.09
N ASN A 86 10.91 -2.94 5.67
CA ASN A 86 10.98 -1.93 6.73
C ASN A 86 11.15 -0.49 6.25
N MET A 87 11.25 -0.29 4.93
CA MET A 87 11.22 1.05 4.39
C MET A 87 9.82 1.65 4.53
N PRO A 88 9.72 2.89 5.03
CA PRO A 88 8.44 3.58 5.12
C PRO A 88 7.90 3.85 3.72
N LYS A 89 6.64 3.48 3.49
CA LYS A 89 5.96 3.65 2.18
C LYS A 89 5.61 5.11 1.85
N ASN A 90 5.47 5.96 2.87
CA ASN A 90 5.19 7.38 2.72
C ASN A 90 6.44 8.18 3.00
N ASN A 91 6.75 9.19 2.18
CA ASN A 91 7.98 9.96 2.27
C ASN A 91 7.77 11.43 2.67
N PHE A 92 6.69 11.75 3.39
CA PHE A 92 6.36 13.14 3.71
C PHE A 92 7.20 13.71 4.87
N ASP A 93 7.60 12.87 5.82
CA ASP A 93 8.41 13.27 6.97
C ASP A 93 9.92 13.25 6.65
N LYS A 94 10.66 14.21 7.19
CA LYS A 94 12.11 14.34 7.04
C LYS A 94 12.86 13.13 7.64
N GLU A 95 12.46 12.64 8.80
CA GLU A 95 13.10 11.48 9.45
C GLU A 95 12.92 10.21 8.62
N VAL A 96 11.71 10.05 8.09
CA VAL A 96 11.34 8.97 7.18
C VAL A 96 12.15 9.01 5.89
N LYS A 97 12.31 10.19 5.27
CA LYS A 97 13.18 10.35 4.09
C LYS A 97 14.63 9.94 4.40
N GLN A 98 15.11 10.22 5.62
CA GLN A 98 16.46 9.90 6.04
C GLN A 98 16.65 8.39 6.20
N LYS A 99 15.66 7.68 6.77
CA LYS A 99 15.65 6.21 6.85
C LYS A 99 15.67 5.57 5.46
N VAL A 100 14.83 6.03 4.52
CA VAL A 100 14.84 5.52 3.13
C VAL A 100 16.21 5.71 2.47
N LYS A 101 16.80 6.90 2.63
CA LYS A 101 18.13 7.21 2.06
C LYS A 101 19.25 6.32 2.62
N LEU A 102 19.07 5.76 3.82
CA LEU A 102 20.01 4.83 4.43
C LEU A 102 19.79 3.39 3.99
N LEU A 103 18.54 2.91 3.99
CA LEU A 103 18.22 1.49 3.74
C LEU A 103 18.21 1.14 2.25
N GLN A 104 17.76 2.06 1.39
CA GLN A 104 17.59 1.77 -0.04
C GLN A 104 18.92 1.40 -0.73
N PRO A 105 20.04 2.12 -0.54
CA PRO A 105 21.32 1.73 -1.15
C PRO A 105 21.84 0.38 -0.64
N GLN A 106 21.66 0.08 0.65
CA GLN A 106 22.08 -1.20 1.23
C GLN A 106 21.28 -2.37 0.64
N ALA A 107 19.96 -2.22 0.51
CA ALA A 107 19.12 -3.23 -0.14
C ALA A 107 19.54 -3.44 -1.60
N PHE A 108 19.80 -2.35 -2.33
CA PHE A 108 20.25 -2.40 -3.71
C PHE A 108 21.57 -3.19 -3.86
N GLU A 109 22.57 -2.90 -3.03
CA GLU A 109 23.86 -3.62 -3.03
C GLU A 109 23.70 -5.11 -2.74
N LEU A 110 22.86 -5.47 -1.77
CA LEU A 110 22.59 -6.88 -1.44
C LEU A 110 21.85 -7.63 -2.56
N TYR A 111 20.91 -6.98 -3.24
CA TYR A 111 20.28 -7.60 -4.42
C TYR A 111 21.26 -7.74 -5.59
N GLN A 112 22.18 -6.79 -5.79
CA GLN A 112 23.23 -6.92 -6.80
C GLN A 112 24.16 -8.10 -6.49
N GLU A 113 24.58 -8.25 -5.24
CA GLU A 113 25.38 -9.40 -4.79
C GLU A 113 24.62 -10.72 -5.00
N THR A 114 23.34 -10.77 -4.62
CA THR A 114 22.47 -11.92 -4.84
C THR A 114 22.41 -12.28 -6.33
N LEU A 115 22.11 -11.29 -7.18
CA LEU A 115 21.98 -11.49 -8.63
C LEU A 115 23.29 -12.01 -9.24
N LYS A 116 24.45 -11.50 -8.79
CA LYS A 116 25.76 -12.00 -9.24
C LYS A 116 25.93 -13.48 -8.90
N ILE A 117 25.72 -13.86 -7.64
CA ILE A 117 25.87 -15.25 -7.16
C ILE A 117 24.89 -16.18 -7.90
N TYR A 118 23.65 -15.73 -8.10
CA TYR A 118 22.63 -16.51 -8.79
C TYR A 118 22.96 -16.70 -10.27
N ARG A 119 23.45 -15.66 -10.98
CA ARG A 119 23.92 -15.80 -12.37
C ARG A 119 25.05 -16.82 -12.50
N GLU A 120 26.04 -16.77 -11.60
CA GLU A 120 27.14 -17.74 -11.60
C GLU A 120 26.65 -19.18 -11.36
N ARG A 121 25.57 -19.36 -10.59
CA ARG A 121 25.04 -20.67 -10.21
C ARG A 121 24.04 -21.25 -11.22
N TYR A 122 23.13 -20.42 -11.71
CA TYR A 122 21.95 -20.83 -12.48
C TYR A 122 22.02 -20.41 -13.95
N GLY A 123 22.98 -19.55 -14.32
CA GLY A 123 23.07 -18.95 -15.65
C GLY A 123 22.28 -17.65 -15.77
N ASP A 124 22.36 -16.99 -16.93
CA ASP A 124 21.76 -15.69 -17.16
C ASP A 124 20.22 -15.72 -17.31
N ASP A 125 19.65 -16.90 -17.59
CA ASP A 125 18.20 -17.11 -17.83
C ASP A 125 17.53 -17.96 -16.73
N GLY A 126 18.19 -18.14 -15.57
CA GLY A 126 17.64 -18.93 -14.45
C GLY A 126 16.43 -18.24 -13.81
N ILE A 127 15.36 -19.00 -13.51
CA ILE A 127 14.16 -18.48 -12.81
C ILE A 127 14.51 -17.78 -11.49
N GLU A 128 15.54 -18.26 -10.79
CA GLU A 128 15.98 -17.71 -9.51
C GLU A 128 16.39 -16.23 -9.59
N LEU A 129 16.74 -15.74 -10.78
CA LEU A 129 17.13 -14.35 -11.02
C LEU A 129 15.94 -13.38 -10.93
N ILE A 130 14.70 -13.86 -11.08
CA ILE A 130 13.49 -13.02 -11.04
C ILE A 130 13.40 -12.27 -9.71
N ASP A 131 13.55 -12.97 -8.58
CA ASP A 131 13.42 -12.36 -7.24
C ASP A 131 14.41 -11.20 -6.99
N PRO A 132 15.74 -11.36 -7.19
CA PRO A 132 16.66 -10.24 -7.03
C PRO A 132 16.46 -9.15 -8.08
N LEU A 133 15.98 -9.44 -9.30
CA LEU A 133 15.63 -8.41 -10.28
C LEU A 133 14.42 -7.57 -9.83
N LEU A 134 13.35 -8.21 -9.35
CA LEU A 134 12.22 -7.51 -8.74
C LEU A 134 12.66 -6.68 -7.52
N GLY A 135 13.54 -7.23 -6.69
CA GLY A 135 14.17 -6.52 -5.57
C GLY A 135 14.99 -5.29 -5.99
N LEU A 136 15.80 -5.41 -7.04
CA LEU A 136 16.54 -4.29 -7.63
C LEU A 136 15.60 -3.22 -8.16
N SER A 137 14.48 -3.61 -8.78
CA SER A 137 13.44 -2.68 -9.22
C SER A 137 12.87 -1.87 -8.05
N ASP A 138 12.58 -2.52 -6.92
CA ASP A 138 12.08 -1.87 -5.70
C ASP A 138 13.13 -0.96 -5.05
N ALA A 139 14.38 -1.39 -5.00
CA ALA A 139 15.50 -0.64 -4.46
C ALA A 139 15.98 0.50 -5.40
N SER A 140 15.49 0.55 -6.64
CA SER A 140 15.88 1.53 -7.64
C SER A 140 14.99 2.77 -7.69
N SER A 141 15.46 3.81 -8.38
CA SER A 141 14.58 4.87 -8.84
C SER A 141 13.57 4.33 -9.87
N GLN A 142 12.39 4.93 -9.95
CA GLN A 142 11.34 4.57 -10.92
C GLN A 142 11.84 4.58 -12.39
N LYS A 143 12.88 5.37 -12.71
CA LYS A 143 13.46 5.39 -14.06
C LYS A 143 14.18 4.08 -14.39
N TYR A 144 14.96 3.55 -13.45
CA TYR A 144 15.80 2.36 -13.62
C TYR A 144 15.05 1.07 -13.26
N ALA A 145 13.99 1.17 -12.45
CA ALA A 145 13.13 0.04 -12.08
C ALA A 145 12.67 -0.78 -13.30
N ARG A 146 12.35 -0.12 -14.42
CA ARG A 146 11.87 -0.79 -15.63
C ARG A 146 12.87 -1.75 -16.25
N GLU A 147 14.16 -1.44 -16.23
CA GLU A 147 15.18 -2.30 -16.83
C GLU A 147 15.18 -3.66 -16.12
N TYR A 148 15.17 -3.66 -14.78
CA TYR A 148 15.08 -4.90 -14.01
C TYR A 148 13.74 -5.62 -14.14
N LEU A 149 12.63 -4.88 -14.29
CA LEU A 149 11.32 -5.48 -14.50
C LEU A 149 11.18 -6.13 -15.87
N ASP A 150 11.78 -5.53 -16.90
CA ASP A 150 11.82 -6.09 -18.25
C ASP A 150 12.66 -7.38 -18.24
N ASP A 151 13.87 -7.36 -17.68
CA ASP A 151 14.71 -8.56 -17.50
C ASP A 151 13.97 -9.68 -16.74
N ALA A 152 13.28 -9.35 -15.63
CA ALA A 152 12.54 -10.33 -14.84
C ALA A 152 11.36 -10.93 -15.61
N LEU A 153 10.67 -10.12 -16.43
CA LEU A 153 9.53 -10.57 -17.22
C LEU A 153 9.98 -11.47 -18.36
N ASP A 154 11.10 -11.17 -19.03
CA ASP A 154 11.65 -11.99 -20.09
C ASP A 154 11.99 -13.40 -19.55
N ILE A 155 12.70 -13.49 -18.41
CA ILE A 155 12.99 -14.77 -17.75
C ILE A 155 11.70 -15.50 -17.32
N ALA A 156 10.71 -14.76 -16.82
CA ALA A 156 9.43 -15.35 -16.42
C ALA A 156 8.69 -15.94 -17.63
N GLU A 157 8.64 -15.25 -18.77
CA GLU A 157 8.01 -15.73 -20.00
C GLU A 157 8.73 -16.95 -20.57
N ASP A 158 10.07 -16.96 -20.57
CA ASP A 158 10.90 -18.09 -21.02
C ASP A 158 10.76 -19.33 -20.13
N SER A 159 10.36 -19.16 -18.87
CA SER A 159 10.13 -20.29 -17.96
C SER A 159 8.95 -21.18 -18.33
N GLU A 160 8.05 -20.68 -19.18
CA GLU A 160 6.73 -21.28 -19.50
C GLU A 160 5.87 -21.61 -18.26
N ASN A 161 6.21 -21.08 -17.09
CA ASN A 161 5.46 -21.29 -15.86
C ASN A 161 4.43 -20.18 -15.66
N ALA A 162 3.18 -20.49 -15.97
CA ALA A 162 2.07 -19.53 -15.90
C ALA A 162 1.97 -18.79 -14.56
N MET A 163 2.23 -19.46 -13.42
CA MET A 163 2.18 -18.80 -12.11
C MET A 163 3.31 -17.79 -11.93
N VAL A 164 4.52 -18.13 -12.37
CA VAL A 164 5.68 -17.23 -12.33
C VAL A 164 5.43 -16.02 -13.24
N ILE A 165 4.92 -16.25 -14.46
CA ILE A 165 4.55 -15.17 -15.39
C ILE A 165 3.52 -14.23 -14.74
N ALA A 166 2.47 -14.77 -14.13
CA ALA A 166 1.43 -13.97 -13.48
C ALA A 166 1.98 -13.15 -12.30
N ASP A 167 2.79 -13.77 -11.43
CA ASP A 167 3.42 -13.10 -10.29
C ASP A 167 4.35 -11.96 -10.74
N THR A 168 5.17 -12.19 -11.77
CA THR A 168 6.06 -11.16 -12.33
C THR A 168 5.29 -10.02 -13.00
N LYS A 169 4.26 -10.34 -13.81
CA LYS A 169 3.37 -9.34 -14.42
C LYS A 169 2.66 -8.48 -13.37
N MET A 170 2.21 -9.09 -12.28
CA MET A 170 1.59 -8.37 -11.17
C MET A 170 2.59 -7.46 -10.45
N ALA A 171 3.80 -7.94 -10.15
CA ALA A 171 4.85 -7.13 -9.55
C ALA A 171 5.23 -5.93 -10.45
N TYR A 172 5.33 -6.14 -11.76
CA TYR A 172 5.56 -5.09 -12.75
C TYR A 172 4.47 -4.01 -12.67
N PHE A 173 3.20 -4.42 -12.68
CA PHE A 173 2.07 -3.50 -12.55
C PHE A 173 2.11 -2.73 -11.23
N GLU A 174 2.26 -3.41 -10.10
CA GLU A 174 2.25 -2.80 -8.76
C GLU A 174 3.36 -1.75 -8.62
N ARG A 175 4.53 -2.04 -9.20
CA ARG A 175 5.68 -1.13 -9.16
C ARG A 175 5.40 0.19 -9.87
N LEU A 176 4.66 0.15 -10.98
CA LEU A 176 4.55 1.30 -11.89
C LEU A 176 3.19 1.98 -11.90
N VAL A 177 2.12 1.40 -11.32
CA VAL A 177 0.75 1.94 -11.38
C VAL A 177 0.62 3.39 -10.90
N ASN A 178 1.42 3.80 -9.92
CA ASN A 178 1.45 5.17 -9.38
C ASN A 178 2.60 6.02 -9.93
N SER A 179 3.18 5.63 -11.09
CA SER A 179 4.32 6.29 -11.69
C SER A 179 3.96 6.89 -13.05
N ARG A 180 4.79 7.84 -13.53
CA ARG A 180 4.70 8.37 -14.91
C ARG A 180 4.95 7.32 -16.00
N TYR A 181 5.41 6.13 -15.62
CA TYR A 181 5.70 5.01 -16.53
C TYR A 181 4.53 4.02 -16.63
N TYR A 182 3.42 4.28 -15.93
CA TYR A 182 2.19 3.53 -16.13
C TYR A 182 1.68 3.70 -17.56
N THR A 183 1.43 2.59 -18.23
CA THR A 183 0.92 2.55 -19.61
C THR A 183 -0.19 1.52 -19.73
N ARG A 184 -0.89 1.49 -20.88
CA ARG A 184 -1.86 0.44 -21.18
C ARG A 184 -1.25 -0.96 -21.14
N LYS A 185 0.02 -1.14 -21.57
CA LYS A 185 0.73 -2.42 -21.49
C LYS A 185 0.87 -2.87 -20.03
N VAL A 186 1.37 -1.98 -19.17
CA VAL A 186 1.53 -2.22 -17.73
C VAL A 186 0.20 -2.53 -17.05
N ARG A 187 -0.86 -1.81 -17.42
CA ARG A 187 -2.21 -2.10 -16.96
C ARG A 187 -2.68 -3.50 -17.36
N ASN A 188 -2.46 -3.90 -18.61
CA ASN A 188 -2.87 -5.21 -19.09
C ASN A 188 -2.16 -6.35 -18.35
N TYR A 189 -0.91 -6.16 -17.89
CA TYR A 189 -0.24 -7.14 -17.04
C TYR A 189 -1.06 -7.49 -15.78
N ALA A 190 -1.81 -6.54 -15.22
CA ALA A 190 -2.70 -6.82 -14.10
C ALA A 190 -3.88 -7.72 -14.48
N PHE A 191 -4.40 -7.56 -15.69
CA PHE A 191 -5.52 -8.34 -16.21
C PHE A 191 -5.06 -9.74 -16.62
N ASP A 192 -3.93 -9.86 -17.33
CA ASP A 192 -3.31 -11.14 -17.69
C ASP A 192 -3.03 -11.98 -16.43
N ALA A 193 -2.43 -11.38 -15.39
CA ALA A 193 -2.16 -12.06 -14.14
C ALA A 193 -3.46 -12.50 -13.45
N HIS A 194 -4.51 -11.66 -13.49
CA HIS A 194 -5.81 -11.98 -12.91
C HIS A 194 -6.50 -13.16 -13.60
N GLU A 195 -6.42 -13.24 -14.92
CA GLU A 195 -6.94 -14.36 -15.71
C GLU A 195 -6.22 -15.65 -15.30
N ILE A 196 -4.88 -15.66 -15.29
CA ILE A 196 -4.10 -16.82 -14.88
C ILE A 196 -4.41 -17.25 -13.44
N TYR A 197 -4.48 -16.31 -12.49
CA TYR A 197 -4.87 -16.63 -11.12
C TYR A 197 -6.29 -17.20 -11.04
N SER A 198 -7.21 -16.73 -11.88
CA SER A 198 -8.59 -17.21 -11.90
C SER A 198 -8.71 -18.63 -12.45
N GLU A 199 -7.83 -19.02 -13.36
CA GLU A 199 -7.73 -20.38 -13.89
C GLU A 199 -7.03 -21.34 -12.93
N LEU A 200 -5.91 -20.92 -12.34
CA LEU A 200 -5.03 -21.81 -11.58
C LEU A 200 -5.35 -21.91 -10.09
N LEU A 201 -6.00 -20.89 -9.52
CA LEU A 201 -6.23 -20.83 -8.07
C LEU A 201 -7.73 -20.98 -7.73
N PRO A 202 -8.07 -21.68 -6.64
CA PRO A 202 -9.42 -21.70 -6.08
C PRO A 202 -9.97 -20.29 -5.85
N GLU A 203 -11.30 -20.11 -5.94
CA GLU A 203 -11.96 -18.81 -5.74
C GLU A 203 -11.62 -18.14 -4.40
N ASP A 204 -11.39 -18.93 -3.35
CA ASP A 204 -11.10 -18.47 -1.99
C ASP A 204 -9.59 -18.34 -1.70
N ALA A 205 -8.73 -18.66 -2.67
CA ALA A 205 -7.30 -18.44 -2.53
C ALA A 205 -7.03 -16.94 -2.34
N MET A 206 -6.43 -16.57 -1.21
CA MET A 206 -6.19 -15.17 -0.86
C MET A 206 -5.46 -14.39 -1.96
N LYS A 207 -4.49 -15.00 -2.65
CA LYS A 207 -3.80 -14.36 -3.79
C LYS A 207 -4.80 -13.94 -4.88
N ARG A 208 -5.71 -14.82 -5.29
CA ARG A 208 -6.76 -14.55 -6.27
C ARG A 208 -7.74 -13.48 -5.79
N VAL A 209 -8.22 -13.56 -4.54
CA VAL A 209 -9.15 -12.58 -3.98
C VAL A 209 -8.54 -11.18 -3.95
N LEU A 210 -7.31 -11.06 -3.45
CA LEU A 210 -6.62 -9.77 -3.36
C LEU A 210 -6.25 -9.20 -4.72
N ASN A 211 -5.96 -10.06 -5.70
CA ASN A 211 -5.74 -9.64 -7.07
C ASN A 211 -7.06 -9.17 -7.74
N SER A 212 -8.16 -9.89 -7.52
CA SER A 212 -9.51 -9.47 -7.98
C SER A 212 -9.87 -8.09 -7.47
N PHE A 213 -9.62 -7.82 -6.18
CA PHE A 213 -9.84 -6.49 -5.59
C PHE A 213 -9.00 -5.40 -6.29
N ARG A 214 -7.74 -5.68 -6.63
CA ARG A 214 -6.88 -4.72 -7.35
C ARG A 214 -7.41 -4.45 -8.75
N VAL A 215 -7.73 -5.49 -9.53
CA VAL A 215 -8.28 -5.34 -10.88
C VAL A 215 -9.62 -4.60 -10.84
N ALA A 216 -10.49 -4.88 -9.86
CA ALA A 216 -11.74 -4.15 -9.67
C ALA A 216 -11.51 -2.65 -9.52
N ASN A 217 -10.47 -2.23 -8.78
CA ASN A 217 -10.11 -0.82 -8.64
C ASN A 217 -9.57 -0.20 -9.94
N VAL A 218 -8.83 -0.96 -10.75
CA VAL A 218 -8.39 -0.50 -12.07
C VAL A 218 -9.60 -0.29 -12.98
N ARG A 219 -10.52 -1.26 -13.04
CA ARG A 219 -11.77 -1.18 -13.81
C ARG A 219 -12.64 -0.01 -13.38
N PHE A 220 -12.79 0.20 -12.07
CA PHE A 220 -13.47 1.37 -11.51
C PHE A 220 -12.87 2.68 -12.01
N ALA A 221 -11.53 2.81 -11.98
CA ALA A 221 -10.85 4.02 -12.44
C ALA A 221 -11.02 4.27 -13.95
N GLU A 222 -11.15 3.18 -14.72
CA GLU A 222 -11.44 3.22 -16.17
C GLU A 222 -12.93 3.39 -16.49
N LYS A 223 -13.79 3.48 -15.45
CA LYS A 223 -15.26 3.58 -15.54
C LYS A 223 -15.93 2.36 -16.17
N ASP A 224 -15.25 1.23 -16.12
CA ASP A 224 -15.79 -0.07 -16.47
C ASP A 224 -16.50 -0.63 -15.23
N TYR A 225 -17.67 -0.05 -14.93
CA TYR A 225 -18.39 -0.31 -13.68
C TYR A 225 -19.00 -1.70 -13.63
N ASP A 226 -19.42 -2.27 -14.77
CA ASP A 226 -19.96 -3.62 -14.86
C ASP A 226 -18.92 -4.67 -14.40
N GLU A 227 -17.70 -4.65 -14.98
CA GLU A 227 -16.63 -5.55 -14.57
C GLU A 227 -16.15 -5.27 -13.14
N SER A 228 -16.10 -4.00 -12.76
CA SER A 228 -15.69 -3.58 -11.41
C SER A 228 -16.66 -4.10 -10.34
N GLU A 229 -17.97 -3.97 -10.57
CA GLU A 229 -19.04 -4.46 -9.69
C GLU A 229 -18.90 -5.98 -9.49
N ALA A 230 -18.82 -6.73 -10.59
CA ALA A 230 -18.72 -8.18 -10.55
C ALA A 230 -17.53 -8.65 -9.70
N LEU A 231 -16.36 -8.03 -9.87
CA LEU A 231 -15.16 -8.35 -9.11
C LEU A 231 -15.29 -7.97 -7.63
N PHE A 232 -15.84 -6.80 -7.30
CA PHE A 232 -16.05 -6.41 -5.90
C PHE A 232 -17.05 -7.32 -5.18
N LEU A 233 -18.14 -7.73 -5.84
CA LEU A 233 -19.08 -8.71 -5.31
C LEU A 233 -18.40 -10.07 -5.08
N GLY A 234 -17.55 -10.50 -6.01
CA GLY A 234 -16.72 -11.70 -5.84
C GLY A 234 -15.81 -11.63 -4.60
N VAL A 235 -15.17 -10.49 -4.36
CA VAL A 235 -14.33 -10.26 -3.17
C VAL A 235 -15.16 -10.34 -1.88
N ILE A 236 -16.33 -9.68 -1.85
CA ILE A 236 -17.22 -9.68 -0.70
C ILE A 236 -17.68 -11.11 -0.38
N LYS A 237 -18.09 -11.89 -1.39
CA LYS A 237 -18.52 -13.29 -1.24
C LYS A 237 -17.48 -14.14 -0.50
N GLN A 238 -16.18 -13.93 -0.73
CA GLN A 238 -15.14 -14.71 -0.07
C GLN A 238 -14.93 -14.28 1.39
N PHE A 239 -14.97 -12.98 1.68
CA PHE A 239 -14.76 -12.48 3.05
C PHE A 239 -15.98 -12.64 3.96
N GLN A 240 -17.19 -12.68 3.42
CA GLN A 240 -18.42 -12.94 4.19
C GLN A 240 -18.46 -14.33 4.87
N LYS A 241 -17.53 -15.23 4.52
CA LYS A 241 -17.35 -16.52 5.20
C LYS A 241 -16.70 -16.37 6.58
N LEU A 242 -16.10 -15.22 6.89
CA LEU A 242 -15.45 -14.94 8.17
C LEU A 242 -16.46 -14.44 9.20
N ASP A 243 -16.21 -14.72 10.48
CA ASP A 243 -17.05 -14.23 11.60
C ASP A 243 -16.86 -12.72 11.88
N TYR A 244 -15.93 -12.07 11.18
CA TYR A 244 -15.58 -10.66 11.30
C TYR A 244 -15.42 -10.03 9.92
N ASN A 245 -15.60 -8.71 9.84
CA ASN A 245 -15.45 -8.01 8.57
C ASN A 245 -13.99 -7.74 8.23
N HIS A 246 -13.61 -8.03 6.99
CA HIS A 246 -12.27 -7.81 6.51
C HIS A 246 -12.11 -6.40 5.91
N PRO A 247 -10.96 -5.70 6.08
CA PRO A 247 -10.77 -4.38 5.47
C PRO A 247 -11.04 -4.32 3.96
N TYR A 248 -10.68 -5.36 3.20
CA TYR A 248 -10.97 -5.45 1.76
C TYR A 248 -12.46 -5.60 1.45
N GLU A 249 -13.22 -6.30 2.32
CA GLU A 249 -14.68 -6.41 2.20
C GLU A 249 -15.32 -5.03 2.37
N LEU A 250 -14.96 -4.31 3.44
CA LEU A 250 -15.47 -2.97 3.70
C LEU A 250 -15.10 -1.98 2.58
N ALA A 251 -13.89 -2.07 2.06
CA ALA A 251 -13.45 -1.25 0.93
C ALA A 251 -14.22 -1.59 -0.36
N ALA A 252 -14.52 -2.87 -0.61
CA ALA A 252 -15.33 -3.30 -1.75
C ALA A 252 -16.78 -2.80 -1.63
N HIS A 253 -17.40 -2.89 -0.45
CA HIS A 253 -18.72 -2.27 -0.21
C HIS A 253 -18.69 -0.76 -0.47
N ALA A 254 -17.64 -0.05 -0.03
CA ALA A 254 -17.54 1.40 -0.23
C ALA A 254 -17.40 1.77 -1.72
N LYS A 255 -16.73 0.93 -2.51
CA LYS A 255 -16.64 1.09 -3.96
C LYS A 255 -17.96 0.82 -4.66
N LEU A 256 -18.71 -0.19 -4.23
CA LEU A 256 -20.04 -0.48 -4.76
C LEU A 256 -21.04 0.64 -4.45
N VAL A 257 -20.96 1.27 -3.27
CA VAL A 257 -21.73 2.51 -2.99
C VAL A 257 -21.43 3.58 -4.03
N GLN A 258 -20.15 3.79 -4.38
CA GLN A 258 -19.78 4.77 -5.41
C GLN A 258 -20.32 4.40 -6.79
N ILE A 259 -20.18 3.14 -7.21
CA ILE A 259 -20.68 2.66 -8.51
C ILE A 259 -22.19 2.91 -8.61
N TYR A 260 -22.97 2.40 -7.65
CA TYR A 260 -24.42 2.49 -7.71
C TYR A 260 -24.95 3.92 -7.61
N GLU A 261 -24.32 4.82 -6.85
CA GLU A 261 -24.70 6.24 -6.88
C GLU A 261 -24.40 6.92 -8.22
N LEU A 262 -23.32 6.52 -8.91
CA LEU A 262 -22.99 7.05 -10.24
C LEU A 262 -23.98 6.56 -11.31
N GLU A 263 -24.58 5.38 -11.10
CA GLU A 263 -25.56 4.78 -12.00
C GLU A 263 -27.02 5.13 -11.64
N GLY A 264 -27.24 5.81 -10.50
CA GLY A 264 -28.57 6.19 -10.04
C GLY A 264 -29.33 5.06 -9.32
N GLU A 265 -28.63 4.00 -8.90
CA GLU A 265 -29.17 2.83 -8.22
C GLU A 265 -29.05 2.95 -6.69
N SER A 266 -29.58 4.04 -6.12
CA SER A 266 -29.42 4.35 -4.69
C SER A 266 -29.96 3.28 -3.72
N ASP A 267 -30.87 2.42 -4.16
CA ASP A 267 -31.37 1.29 -3.38
C ASP A 267 -30.29 0.20 -3.19
N LYS A 268 -29.55 -0.15 -4.26
CA LYS A 268 -28.41 -1.07 -4.14
C LYS A 268 -27.31 -0.47 -3.28
N SER A 269 -26.97 0.81 -3.52
CA SER A 269 -26.03 1.57 -2.68
C SER A 269 -26.39 1.51 -1.18
N THR A 270 -27.67 1.65 -0.84
CA THR A 270 -28.16 1.55 0.55
C THR A 270 -27.80 0.22 1.22
N GLN A 271 -27.88 -0.89 0.49
CA GLN A 271 -27.51 -2.20 1.02
C GLN A 271 -26.03 -2.24 1.43
N HIS A 272 -25.14 -1.66 0.63
CA HIS A 272 -23.71 -1.60 0.94
C HIS A 272 -23.38 -0.58 2.04
N CYS A 273 -24.08 0.56 2.11
CA CYS A 273 -24.02 1.48 3.25
C CYS A 273 -24.32 0.76 4.57
N ILE A 274 -25.45 0.03 4.60
CA ILE A 274 -25.89 -0.73 5.77
C ILE A 274 -24.87 -1.82 6.13
N ALA A 275 -24.35 -2.55 5.15
CA ALA A 275 -23.33 -3.59 5.39
C ALA A 275 -22.10 -3.03 6.11
N ILE A 276 -21.56 -1.90 5.66
CA ILE A 276 -20.42 -1.22 6.32
C ILE A 276 -20.81 -0.71 7.70
N GLY A 277 -21.99 -0.07 7.81
CA GLY A 277 -22.50 0.40 9.09
C GLY A 277 -22.62 -0.73 10.10
N SER A 278 -22.99 -1.94 9.62
CA SER A 278 -23.23 -3.14 10.40
C SER A 278 -21.98 -3.96 10.78
N MET A 279 -20.78 -3.40 10.57
CA MET A 279 -19.54 -4.15 10.66
C MET A 279 -19.23 -4.70 12.07
N LYS A 280 -18.51 -5.82 12.11
CA LYS A 280 -18.09 -6.52 13.33
C LYS A 280 -16.55 -6.62 13.45
N PRO A 281 -15.98 -6.40 14.65
CA PRO A 281 -16.66 -5.89 15.85
C PRO A 281 -17.06 -4.42 15.70
N TRP A 282 -18.16 -4.04 16.33
CA TRP A 282 -18.67 -2.67 16.33
C TRP A 282 -17.65 -1.71 16.93
N LYS A 283 -17.47 -0.57 16.26
CA LYS A 283 -16.66 0.53 16.78
C LYS A 283 -17.57 1.75 16.95
N TYR A 284 -17.88 2.09 18.19
CA TYR A 284 -18.88 3.09 18.53
C TYR A 284 -18.43 4.54 18.30
N ASP A 285 -17.12 4.78 18.34
CA ASP A 285 -16.50 6.12 18.26
C ASP A 285 -15.79 6.37 16.92
N ILE A 286 -16.38 5.91 15.82
CA ILE A 286 -15.89 6.25 14.47
C ILE A 286 -16.61 7.50 13.98
N GLU A 287 -15.84 8.54 13.68
CA GLU A 287 -16.36 9.66 12.91
C GLU A 287 -16.79 9.19 11.51
N PRO A 288 -18.03 9.48 11.09
CA PRO A 288 -18.54 8.99 9.82
C PRO A 288 -17.82 9.67 8.66
N THR A 289 -17.21 8.87 7.79
CA THR A 289 -16.63 9.33 6.53
C THR A 289 -17.61 9.07 5.37
N PRO A 290 -17.73 9.99 4.39
CA PRO A 290 -18.63 9.79 3.27
C PRO A 290 -18.13 8.64 2.38
N LEU A 291 -19.04 7.71 2.07
CA LEU A 291 -18.81 6.61 1.14
C LEU A 291 -18.95 7.06 -0.31
N PHE A 292 -19.87 8.00 -0.57
CA PHE A 292 -20.00 8.72 -1.83
C PHE A 292 -20.13 10.22 -1.57
N ARG A 293 -19.40 11.02 -2.36
CA ARG A 293 -19.32 12.46 -2.23
C ARG A 293 -19.53 13.13 -3.59
N LYS A 294 -20.60 13.91 -3.72
CA LYS A 294 -20.78 14.86 -4.82
C LYS A 294 -20.08 16.18 -4.46
N ASN A 295 -19.15 16.64 -5.29
CA ASN A 295 -18.59 17.98 -5.11
C ASN A 295 -19.64 19.04 -5.45
N PRO A 296 -19.72 20.15 -4.71
CA PRO A 296 -20.61 21.24 -5.07
C PRO A 296 -20.16 21.91 -6.36
N ASP A 297 -21.14 22.31 -7.17
CA ASP A 297 -20.87 23.09 -8.37
C ASP A 297 -20.34 24.48 -7.99
N PHE A 298 -19.37 24.97 -8.75
CA PHE A 298 -18.87 26.32 -8.57
C PHE A 298 -19.81 27.30 -9.29
N PRO A 299 -20.47 28.26 -8.59
CA PRO A 299 -21.37 29.19 -9.26
C PRO A 299 -20.64 30.01 -10.33
N ILE A 300 -21.08 29.92 -11.59
CA ILE A 300 -20.42 30.55 -12.75
C ILE A 300 -20.18 32.05 -12.54
N SER A 301 -21.16 32.76 -11.98
CA SER A 301 -21.01 34.21 -11.70
C SER A 301 -19.93 34.51 -10.66
N TYR A 302 -19.72 33.63 -9.69
CA TYR A 302 -18.66 33.80 -8.69
C TYR A 302 -17.32 33.41 -9.27
N ALA A 303 -17.29 32.39 -10.13
CA ALA A 303 -16.08 31.99 -10.82
C ALA A 303 -15.53 33.10 -11.72
N LYS A 304 -16.40 33.71 -12.54
CA LYS A 304 -16.07 34.86 -13.40
C LYS A 304 -15.58 36.08 -12.60
N ALA A 305 -16.04 36.22 -11.36
CA ALA A 305 -15.65 37.31 -10.47
C ALA A 305 -14.42 36.97 -9.60
N GLY A 306 -13.80 35.79 -9.77
CA GLY A 306 -12.65 35.35 -8.98
C GLY A 306 -12.94 35.26 -7.48
N LYS A 307 -14.20 34.99 -7.10
CA LYS A 307 -14.60 34.88 -5.70
C LYS A 307 -14.25 33.50 -5.16
N SER A 308 -13.66 33.47 -3.98
CA SER A 308 -13.43 32.27 -3.17
C SER A 308 -14.24 32.36 -1.88
N GLY A 309 -14.41 31.23 -1.20
CA GLY A 309 -15.21 31.17 0.02
C GLY A 309 -15.24 29.79 0.64
N SER A 310 -16.03 29.65 1.69
CA SER A 310 -16.25 28.38 2.39
C SER A 310 -17.67 28.35 2.96
N VAL A 311 -18.20 27.16 3.16
CA VAL A 311 -19.51 26.94 3.76
C VAL A 311 -19.39 25.88 4.83
N GLN A 312 -19.81 26.20 6.05
CA GLN A 312 -19.95 25.23 7.14
C GLN A 312 -21.41 24.78 7.22
N LEU A 313 -21.62 23.47 7.27
CA LEU A 313 -22.93 22.84 7.28
C LEU A 313 -23.07 21.96 8.52
N SER A 314 -24.29 21.86 9.05
CA SER A 314 -24.71 20.82 9.99
C SER A 314 -25.72 19.91 9.31
N PHE A 315 -25.69 18.61 9.60
CA PHE A 315 -26.60 17.64 9.01
C PHE A 315 -26.80 16.40 9.89
N THR A 316 -27.76 15.57 9.50
CA THR A 316 -28.02 14.26 10.09
C THR A 316 -27.82 13.17 9.05
N ILE A 317 -27.16 12.07 9.42
CA ILE A 317 -27.18 10.82 8.66
C ILE A 317 -28.34 9.98 9.17
N ASP A 318 -29.24 9.58 8.28
CA ASP A 318 -30.36 8.71 8.62
C ASP A 318 -29.97 7.22 8.70
N LYS A 319 -30.95 6.36 9.00
CA LYS A 319 -30.75 4.92 9.17
C LYS A 319 -30.39 4.18 7.87
N MET A 320 -30.57 4.82 6.72
CA MET A 320 -30.26 4.29 5.39
C MET A 320 -28.97 4.91 4.82
N GLY A 321 -28.31 5.79 5.59
CA GLY A 321 -27.06 6.44 5.20
C GLY A 321 -27.25 7.66 4.30
N PHE A 322 -28.45 8.23 4.21
CA PHE A 322 -28.69 9.49 3.51
C PHE A 322 -28.48 10.70 4.42
N VAL A 323 -28.08 11.81 3.81
CA VAL A 323 -28.03 13.11 4.49
C VAL A 323 -29.41 13.76 4.49
N LYS A 324 -29.88 14.14 5.69
CA LYS A 324 -31.09 14.95 5.88
C LYS A 324 -30.85 16.10 6.85
N ASP A 325 -31.85 16.98 6.96
CA ASP A 325 -31.86 18.13 7.89
C ASP A 325 -30.62 19.02 7.76
N ALA A 326 -30.08 19.13 6.54
CA ALA A 326 -28.89 19.91 6.24
C ALA A 326 -29.18 21.41 6.35
N VAL A 327 -28.40 22.11 7.20
CA VAL A 327 -28.50 23.55 7.45
C VAL A 327 -27.13 24.22 7.36
N VAL A 328 -27.13 25.49 6.98
CA VAL A 328 -25.92 26.32 6.89
C VAL A 328 -25.64 26.91 8.26
N LEU A 329 -24.43 26.68 8.78
CA LEU A 329 -23.94 27.28 10.02
C LEU A 329 -23.22 28.60 9.76
N ASP A 330 -22.37 28.62 8.72
CA ASP A 330 -21.60 29.79 8.32
C ASP A 330 -21.34 29.79 6.80
N THR A 331 -21.13 30.96 6.22
CA THR A 331 -20.79 31.12 4.80
C THR A 331 -19.91 32.33 4.55
N VAL A 332 -18.75 32.07 3.96
CA VAL A 332 -17.81 33.07 3.44
C VAL A 332 -17.91 33.10 1.92
N GLY A 333 -17.87 34.30 1.31
CA GLY A 333 -17.81 34.46 -0.16
C GLY A 333 -19.17 34.57 -0.87
N GLY A 334 -20.28 34.24 -0.19
CA GLY A 334 -21.64 34.63 -0.59
C GLY A 334 -22.64 33.48 -0.71
N ALA A 335 -23.94 33.81 -0.70
CA ALA A 335 -25.05 32.86 -0.58
C ALA A 335 -25.15 31.81 -1.70
N LYS A 336 -24.55 32.05 -2.89
CA LYS A 336 -24.54 31.01 -3.94
C LYS A 336 -23.68 29.81 -3.55
N PHE A 337 -22.59 30.00 -2.80
CA PHE A 337 -21.82 28.88 -2.27
C PHE A 337 -22.66 28.04 -1.30
N ALA A 338 -23.39 28.68 -0.38
CA ALA A 338 -24.30 27.99 0.53
C ALA A 338 -25.34 27.13 -0.20
N LYS A 339 -25.94 27.67 -1.27
CA LYS A 339 -26.91 26.94 -2.10
C LYS A 339 -26.29 25.69 -2.73
N GLU A 340 -25.17 25.83 -3.43
CA GLU A 340 -24.53 24.69 -4.12
C GLU A 340 -24.00 23.65 -3.12
N SER A 341 -23.54 24.10 -1.96
CA SER A 341 -23.13 23.26 -0.84
C SER A 341 -24.26 22.38 -0.31
N LEU A 342 -25.45 22.97 -0.08
CA LEU A 342 -26.63 22.20 0.35
C LEU A 342 -27.10 21.21 -0.72
N LEU A 343 -27.07 21.58 -2.00
CA LEU A 343 -27.45 20.68 -3.10
C LEU A 343 -26.50 19.50 -3.23
N ALA A 344 -25.20 19.72 -3.04
CA ALA A 344 -24.19 18.68 -3.07
C ALA A 344 -24.30 17.74 -1.87
N LEU A 345 -24.40 18.30 -0.66
CA LEU A 345 -24.41 17.52 0.58
C LEU A 345 -25.58 16.54 0.64
N LYS A 346 -26.76 16.93 0.12
CA LYS A 346 -27.94 16.04 0.03
C LYS A 346 -27.71 14.77 -0.80
N GLN A 347 -26.71 14.77 -1.68
CA GLN A 347 -26.37 13.61 -2.52
C GLN A 347 -25.28 12.74 -1.90
N TRP A 348 -24.75 13.08 -0.71
CA TRP A 348 -23.71 12.28 -0.08
C TRP A 348 -24.30 11.03 0.56
N ARG A 349 -23.54 9.94 0.53
CA ARG A 349 -23.87 8.68 1.19
C ARG A 349 -22.88 8.37 2.29
N TYR A 350 -23.38 7.81 3.38
CA TYR A 350 -22.60 7.40 4.54
C TYR A 350 -22.96 5.98 4.97
N ALA A 351 -22.06 5.35 5.73
CA ALA A 351 -22.45 4.23 6.56
C ALA A 351 -23.33 4.76 7.72
N PRO A 352 -24.53 4.22 7.96
CA PRO A 352 -25.35 4.64 9.08
C PRO A 352 -24.70 4.23 10.40
N LYS A 353 -24.95 5.00 11.46
CA LYS A 353 -24.49 4.65 12.80
C LYS A 353 -25.30 3.46 13.32
N PHE A 354 -24.64 2.55 14.00
CA PHE A 354 -25.29 1.43 14.68
C PHE A 354 -25.01 1.45 16.18
N VAL A 355 -26.03 1.13 16.95
CA VAL A 355 -25.98 0.94 18.41
C VAL A 355 -26.75 -0.34 18.72
N ASP A 356 -26.13 -1.28 19.44
CA ASP A 356 -26.71 -2.58 19.79
C ASP A 356 -27.32 -3.35 18.60
N GLY A 357 -26.59 -3.34 17.47
CA GLY A 357 -27.01 -4.03 16.24
C GLY A 357 -28.16 -3.37 15.48
N LYS A 358 -28.59 -2.17 15.86
CA LYS A 358 -29.67 -1.42 15.19
C LYS A 358 -29.15 -0.12 14.62
N ALA A 359 -29.54 0.18 13.37
CA ALA A 359 -29.25 1.46 12.75
C ALA A 359 -29.98 2.61 13.45
N VAL A 360 -29.25 3.67 13.79
CA VAL A 360 -29.73 4.88 14.43
C VAL A 360 -29.26 6.11 13.67
N GLU A 361 -29.94 7.24 13.87
CA GLU A 361 -29.53 8.50 13.26
C GLU A 361 -28.26 9.05 13.92
N ALA A 362 -27.35 9.60 13.13
CA ALA A 362 -26.22 10.37 13.62
C ALA A 362 -26.47 11.85 13.34
N LYS A 363 -26.75 12.62 14.41
CA LYS A 363 -27.19 14.02 14.34
C LYS A 363 -26.03 14.99 14.58
N GLU A 364 -26.25 16.24 14.19
CA GLU A 364 -25.35 17.38 14.47
C GLU A 364 -23.94 17.21 13.90
N LEU A 365 -23.81 16.43 12.83
CA LEU A 365 -22.55 16.25 12.12
C LEU A 365 -22.22 17.51 11.35
N LYS A 366 -20.93 17.85 11.29
CA LYS A 366 -20.46 19.08 10.66
C LYS A 366 -19.49 18.78 9.53
N VAL A 367 -19.55 19.60 8.49
CA VAL A 367 -18.59 19.57 7.39
C VAL A 367 -18.34 20.98 6.87
N GLN A 368 -17.13 21.24 6.39
CA GLN A 368 -16.78 22.45 5.66
C GLN A 368 -16.54 22.12 4.19
N LEU A 369 -17.14 22.90 3.30
CA LEU A 369 -16.91 22.85 1.85
C LEU A 369 -16.22 24.14 1.43
N ASP A 370 -15.03 24.01 0.85
CA ASP A 370 -14.24 25.15 0.41
C ASP A 370 -14.34 25.35 -1.10
N TYR A 371 -14.40 26.62 -1.50
CA TYR A 371 -14.45 27.08 -2.88
C TYR A 371 -13.21 27.92 -3.15
N TYR A 372 -12.24 27.34 -3.86
CA TYR A 372 -11.01 28.02 -4.24
C TYR A 372 -10.94 28.20 -5.75
N ILE A 373 -10.65 29.44 -6.17
CA ILE A 373 -10.12 29.73 -7.49
C ILE A 373 -8.67 30.14 -7.34
N ASP A 374 -7.80 29.44 -8.07
CA ASP A 374 -6.40 29.81 -8.18
C ASP A 374 -6.31 31.07 -9.06
N LYS A 375 -5.76 32.15 -8.51
CA LYS A 375 -5.53 33.38 -9.27
C LYS A 375 -4.29 33.16 -10.12
N ARG A 376 -4.49 32.83 -11.40
CA ARG A 376 -3.43 32.81 -12.40
C ARG A 376 -2.90 34.19 -12.71
#